data_AF-A0A8H4PJS5-F1
#
_entry.id   AF-A0A8H4PJS5-F1
#
_cell.length_a   1.000
_cell.length_b   1.000
_cell.length_c   1.000
_cell.angle_alpha   90.00
_cell.angle_beta   90.00
_cell.angle_gamma   90.00
#
_symmetry.space_group_name_H-M   'P 1'
#
loop_
_entity.id
_entity.type
_entity.pdbx_description
1 polymer ?
#
loop_
_entity_poly.entity_id
_entity_poly.type
_entity_poly.pdbx_seq_one_letter_code
_entity_poly.pdbx_strand_id
1 'polypeptide(L)'
;MIFKAVSEARKTRGAKKQTGDTKPRVAENASGEATASSLVAAESQTLTPPATPASRSEARPTVVKSELNGLFPDNRVVVHELAINKEYQFPWEEYVQQQAVVARPLYAQMRVAMADDDSEANFRFFMLMAGNIRDKLQKLLKPGNSMYNLIGEILDPEMAERQFALGSFSYQRFFAAMGSLLPKLCAPFRDDEVNDLVQNRLGDGDLIDRVEALNGFIDVMLCDHINYLLRIAAPQLIDSAAQYEAKRFTSDVVDGGTSLATAEAAWRSARSKVMAEVQRRDPEGVGHAKSQPTAARFYAQMLVDVFTQPTPIAAEQVPAMLRLDLARINAVSTMAQRIITVGAVLLQCKNLLKRDVRTQWKMEATRIMTVLEANHASLNATVDGSMAALEAGRCMPAATKTHLRALVTKVLSAGQDMSRHSAEPREPVLRLLLTRLRGNILARLASGSASEKVKAANTAGSKLASLGLSEFVEKVRHMSDLLDKVGAVDRAAHSPWWDAVATKVQQEELEPPAQQS
;
A
#
# COMPACT_ATOMS: atom_id res chain seq x y z
N MET A 1 11.56 24.67 -17.20
CA MET A 1 11.02 25.76 -16.35
C MET A 1 10.73 25.32 -14.92
N ILE A 2 10.20 24.12 -14.69
CA ILE A 2 9.92 23.57 -13.33
C ILE A 2 11.15 23.51 -12.43
N PHE A 3 12.32 23.10 -12.92
CA PHE A 3 13.57 23.07 -12.13
C PHE A 3 14.05 24.45 -11.67
N LYS A 4 13.81 25.52 -12.46
CA LYS A 4 14.11 26.89 -12.04
C LYS A 4 13.14 27.34 -10.94
N ALA A 5 11.86 27.01 -11.07
CA ALA A 5 10.85 27.31 -10.05
C ALA A 5 11.11 26.58 -8.70
N VAL A 6 11.51 25.30 -8.73
CA VAL A 6 11.88 24.54 -7.51
C VAL A 6 13.17 25.09 -6.88
N SER A 7 14.14 25.52 -7.69
CA SER A 7 15.37 26.18 -7.22
C SER A 7 15.08 27.54 -6.58
N GLU A 8 14.18 28.33 -7.15
CA GLU A 8 13.77 29.64 -6.62
C GLU A 8 12.94 29.52 -5.33
N ALA A 9 12.05 28.53 -5.23
CA ALA A 9 11.30 28.23 -4.01
C ALA A 9 12.22 27.77 -2.84
N ARG A 10 13.33 27.08 -3.14
CA ARG A 10 14.37 26.76 -2.14
C ARG A 10 15.16 27.99 -1.72
N LYS A 11 15.49 28.90 -2.64
CA LYS A 11 16.24 30.14 -2.34
C LYS A 11 15.46 31.11 -1.47
N THR A 12 14.15 31.25 -1.68
CA THR A 12 13.31 32.18 -0.90
C THR A 12 13.07 31.70 0.54
N ARG A 13 13.14 30.38 0.81
CA ARG A 13 13.12 29.84 2.20
C ARG A 13 14.48 29.89 2.90
N GLY A 14 15.58 29.84 2.17
CA GLY A 14 16.94 29.91 2.75
C GLY A 14 17.32 31.29 3.30
N ALA A 15 16.73 32.38 2.76
CA ALA A 15 17.10 33.75 3.10
C ALA A 15 16.56 34.27 4.45
N LYS A 16 15.80 33.46 5.23
CA LYS A 16 15.07 33.94 6.43
C LYS A 16 15.51 33.37 7.78
N LYS A 17 16.73 32.80 7.90
CA LYS A 17 17.28 32.39 9.20
C LYS A 17 18.76 32.76 9.33
N GLN A 18 19.04 33.94 9.89
CA GLN A 18 20.32 34.29 10.51
C GLN A 18 20.09 35.27 11.66
N THR A 19 20.32 34.81 12.89
CA THR A 19 20.76 35.48 14.14
C THR A 19 20.28 34.61 15.31
N GLY A 20 21.05 34.22 16.31
CA GLY A 20 22.43 34.52 16.66
C GLY A 20 23.01 33.41 17.55
N ASP A 21 24.33 33.41 17.61
CA ASP A 21 25.20 32.48 18.32
C ASP A 21 25.37 32.90 19.78
N THR A 22 25.18 31.99 20.74
CA THR A 22 25.72 32.09 22.10
C THR A 22 25.96 30.69 22.66
N LYS A 23 27.21 30.26 22.65
CA LYS A 23 27.71 29.08 23.38
C LYS A 23 28.25 29.51 24.75
N PRO A 24 28.23 28.61 25.75
CA PRO A 24 29.48 28.36 26.47
C PRO A 24 29.85 26.87 26.54
N ARG A 25 31.07 26.64 27.00
CA ARG A 25 31.99 25.52 26.74
C ARG A 25 32.11 24.58 27.97
N VAL A 26 32.55 23.33 27.72
CA VAL A 26 33.14 22.31 28.65
C VAL A 26 32.09 21.41 29.36
N ALA A 27 32.21 20.08 29.55
CA ALA A 27 33.31 19.11 29.45
C ALA A 27 32.83 17.73 28.93
N GLU A 28 33.77 16.95 28.40
CA GLU A 28 33.64 15.52 28.09
C GLU A 28 33.47 14.68 29.37
N ASN A 29 32.68 13.61 29.28
CA ASN A 29 32.95 12.35 29.95
C ASN A 29 32.32 11.20 29.17
N ALA A 30 33.14 10.19 28.91
CA ALA A 30 32.82 8.97 28.19
C ALA A 30 31.98 8.01 29.05
N SER A 31 31.02 7.33 28.43
CA SER A 31 30.80 5.90 28.65
C SER A 31 29.98 5.29 27.51
N GLY A 32 30.35 4.08 27.11
CA GLY A 32 30.02 3.48 25.83
C GLY A 32 28.59 2.98 25.67
N GLU A 33 28.11 3.06 24.43
CA GLU A 33 27.00 2.28 23.90
C GLU A 33 27.24 2.07 22.40
N ALA A 34 27.72 0.87 22.03
CA ALA A 34 27.85 0.47 20.65
C ALA A 34 26.45 0.10 20.11
N THR A 35 25.79 1.02 19.42
CA THR A 35 24.55 0.76 18.68
C THR A 35 24.63 1.30 17.24
N ALA A 36 24.19 0.44 16.32
CA ALA A 36 23.46 0.75 15.08
C ALA A 36 24.00 1.81 14.09
N SER A 37 25.26 2.25 14.17
CA SER A 37 25.80 3.28 13.26
C SER A 37 26.51 2.71 12.01
N SER A 38 26.66 1.39 11.88
CA SER A 38 27.48 0.80 10.81
C SER A 38 26.78 0.66 9.44
N LEU A 39 25.48 0.95 9.33
CA LEU A 39 24.73 0.80 8.07
C LEU A 39 24.46 2.13 7.35
N VAL A 40 24.84 3.27 7.94
CA VAL A 40 24.51 4.60 7.38
C VAL A 40 25.75 5.48 7.12
N ALA A 41 26.96 5.02 7.47
CA ALA A 41 28.17 5.86 7.44
C ALA A 41 29.08 5.68 6.21
N ALA A 42 28.68 4.93 5.17
CA ALA A 42 29.56 4.65 4.03
C ALA A 42 29.49 5.67 2.86
N GLU A 43 28.58 6.65 2.87
CA GLU A 43 28.37 7.55 1.71
C GLU A 43 28.46 9.05 2.02
N SER A 44 29.33 9.48 2.92
CA SER A 44 29.56 10.92 3.13
C SER A 44 30.99 11.24 3.57
N GLN A 45 31.93 11.21 2.61
CA GLN A 45 33.14 12.01 2.69
C GLN A 45 33.41 12.65 1.34
N THR A 46 33.10 13.95 1.24
CA THR A 46 33.59 14.84 0.19
C THR A 46 34.76 15.62 0.78
N LEU A 47 35.99 15.31 0.36
CA LEU A 47 37.15 16.17 0.52
C LEU A 47 37.63 16.57 -0.87
N THR A 48 37.78 17.88 -1.11
CA THR A 48 38.30 18.50 -2.33
C THR A 48 39.81 18.26 -2.54
N PRO A 49 40.35 18.43 -3.77
CA PRO A 49 41.47 17.64 -4.30
C PRO A 49 42.85 18.32 -4.20
N PRO A 50 43.92 17.63 -4.64
CA PRO A 50 44.69 18.21 -5.75
C PRO A 50 45.13 17.24 -6.87
N ALA A 51 45.30 17.85 -8.05
CA ALA A 51 46.08 17.50 -9.25
C ALA A 51 45.94 16.13 -9.95
N THR A 52 45.31 16.18 -11.13
CA THR A 52 45.30 15.17 -12.20
C THR A 52 46.70 14.91 -12.79
N PRO A 53 46.99 13.66 -13.19
CA PRO A 53 47.32 13.42 -14.59
C PRO A 53 46.48 12.28 -15.20
N ALA A 54 46.55 12.21 -16.52
CA ALA A 54 45.54 11.69 -17.43
C ALA A 54 45.44 10.15 -17.54
N SER A 55 44.27 9.74 -18.07
CA SER A 55 44.04 8.55 -18.91
C SER A 55 43.94 7.17 -18.25
N ARG A 56 42.70 6.72 -18.03
CA ARG A 56 42.15 5.52 -18.69
C ARG A 56 40.63 5.46 -18.51
N SER A 57 39.92 5.14 -19.60
CA SER A 57 38.48 4.89 -19.60
C SER A 57 38.19 3.61 -18.81
N GLU A 58 37.82 3.74 -17.54
CA GLU A 58 37.23 2.65 -16.77
C GLU A 58 35.71 2.78 -16.78
N ALA A 59 35.07 1.77 -17.39
CA ALA A 59 33.63 1.57 -17.33
C ALA A 59 33.22 1.55 -15.85
N ARG A 60 32.23 2.38 -15.49
CA ARG A 60 31.60 2.34 -14.17
C ARG A 60 31.19 0.89 -13.88
N PRO A 61 31.52 0.34 -12.69
CA PRO A 61 31.07 -1.00 -12.34
C PRO A 61 29.55 -0.96 -12.33
N THR A 62 28.94 -1.79 -13.16
CA THR A 62 27.53 -2.12 -13.09
C THR A 62 27.28 -2.56 -11.66
N VAL A 63 26.56 -1.76 -10.89
CA VAL A 63 26.08 -2.16 -9.56
C VAL A 63 25.25 -3.40 -9.81
N VAL A 64 25.83 -4.56 -9.49
CA VAL A 64 25.13 -5.83 -9.49
C VAL A 64 23.97 -5.63 -8.54
N LYS A 65 22.75 -5.53 -9.10
CA LYS A 65 21.51 -5.53 -8.34
C LYS A 65 21.59 -6.76 -7.45
N SER A 66 21.70 -6.54 -6.14
CA SER A 66 21.70 -7.63 -5.17
C SER A 66 20.48 -8.51 -5.46
N GLU A 67 20.73 -9.81 -5.67
CA GLU A 67 19.77 -10.82 -6.11
C GLU A 67 18.62 -11.06 -5.11
N LEU A 68 18.53 -10.24 -4.04
CA LEU A 68 17.48 -10.19 -3.05
C LEU A 68 16.32 -9.24 -3.41
N ASN A 69 16.48 -8.39 -4.44
CA ASN A 69 15.50 -7.36 -4.80
C ASN A 69 14.21 -7.89 -5.47
N GLY A 70 14.07 -9.21 -5.66
CA GLY A 70 12.87 -9.81 -6.27
C GLY A 70 11.83 -10.33 -5.26
N LEU A 71 12.19 -10.46 -3.99
CA LEU A 71 11.37 -11.15 -2.97
C LEU A 71 10.80 -10.20 -1.90
N PHE A 72 11.34 -8.98 -1.82
CA PHE A 72 10.82 -7.95 -0.92
C PHE A 72 10.41 -6.71 -1.71
N PRO A 73 9.38 -5.99 -1.25
CA PRO A 73 9.09 -4.66 -1.75
C PRO A 73 10.32 -3.77 -1.63
N ASP A 74 10.49 -2.84 -2.58
CA ASP A 74 11.54 -1.84 -2.54
C ASP A 74 11.52 -1.08 -1.19
N ASN A 75 12.70 -0.72 -0.67
CA ASN A 75 12.86 0.01 0.58
C ASN A 75 11.99 1.27 0.62
N ARG A 76 11.82 1.93 -0.54
CA ARG A 76 10.93 3.07 -0.69
C ARG A 76 9.47 2.73 -0.37
N VAL A 77 8.97 1.60 -0.87
CA VAL A 77 7.61 1.12 -0.59
C VAL A 77 7.44 0.86 0.90
N VAL A 78 8.40 0.17 1.52
CA VAL A 78 8.35 -0.17 2.95
C VAL A 78 8.30 1.08 3.83
N VAL A 79 9.16 2.08 3.54
CA VAL A 79 9.19 3.34 4.28
C VAL A 79 7.89 4.14 4.09
N HIS A 80 7.34 4.17 2.87
CA HIS A 80 6.05 4.80 2.58
C HIS A 80 4.90 4.12 3.33
N GLU A 81 4.86 2.78 3.33
CA GLU A 81 3.85 2.02 4.07
C GLU A 81 3.94 2.25 5.58
N LEU A 82 5.14 2.28 6.16
CA LEU A 82 5.34 2.58 7.58
C LEU A 82 4.89 3.99 7.96
N ALA A 83 5.08 4.97 7.06
CA ALA A 83 4.64 6.34 7.30
C ALA A 83 3.11 6.47 7.37
N ILE A 84 2.37 5.62 6.65
CA ILE A 84 0.90 5.60 6.63
C ILE A 84 0.34 4.68 7.72
N ASN A 85 0.89 3.47 7.82
CA ASN A 85 0.55 2.44 8.80
C ASN A 85 1.78 2.12 9.67
N LYS A 86 1.81 2.67 10.87
CA LYS A 86 2.91 2.47 11.83
C LYS A 86 3.09 1.02 12.29
N GLU A 87 2.07 0.18 12.08
CA GLU A 87 2.06 -1.24 12.42
C GLU A 87 2.21 -2.12 11.17
N TYR A 88 2.68 -1.55 10.05
CA TYR A 88 2.89 -2.29 8.82
C TYR A 88 3.82 -3.49 9.03
N GLN A 89 3.39 -4.63 8.51
CA GLN A 89 4.09 -5.90 8.54
C GLN A 89 3.90 -6.56 7.18
N PHE A 90 4.89 -7.34 6.75
CA PHE A 90 4.77 -8.16 5.56
C PHE A 90 3.78 -9.31 5.84
N PRO A 91 2.74 -9.48 5.00
CA PRO A 91 1.87 -10.65 5.07
C PRO A 91 2.69 -11.91 4.78
N TRP A 92 2.68 -12.87 5.72
CA TRP A 92 3.47 -14.08 5.57
C TRP A 92 2.95 -14.96 4.43
N GLU A 93 1.64 -14.92 4.13
CA GLU A 93 1.03 -15.68 3.05
C GLU A 93 1.60 -15.26 1.69
N GLU A 94 1.70 -13.96 1.44
CA GLU A 94 2.26 -13.42 0.20
C GLU A 94 3.75 -13.72 0.08
N TYR A 95 4.49 -13.58 1.19
CA TYR A 95 5.91 -13.88 1.24
C TYR A 95 6.21 -15.35 0.92
N VAL A 96 5.51 -16.28 1.59
CA VAL A 96 5.68 -17.72 1.38
C VAL A 96 5.27 -18.12 -0.02
N GLN A 97 4.20 -17.53 -0.58
CA GLN A 97 3.80 -17.80 -1.96
C GLN A 97 4.89 -17.37 -2.96
N GLN A 98 5.52 -16.20 -2.77
CA GLN A 98 6.62 -15.75 -3.61
C GLN A 98 7.83 -16.69 -3.52
N GLN A 99 8.20 -17.12 -2.31
CA GLN A 99 9.25 -18.12 -2.11
C GLN A 99 8.92 -19.45 -2.78
N ALA A 100 7.68 -19.92 -2.65
CA ALA A 100 7.21 -21.16 -3.24
C ALA A 100 7.25 -21.11 -4.78
N VAL A 101 6.93 -19.98 -5.40
CA VAL A 101 7.04 -19.80 -6.86
C VAL A 101 8.48 -19.95 -7.33
N VAL A 102 9.45 -19.42 -6.58
CA VAL A 102 10.88 -19.55 -6.90
C VAL A 102 11.37 -20.98 -6.69
N ALA A 103 10.91 -21.67 -5.65
CA ALA A 103 11.34 -23.03 -5.32
C ALA A 103 10.63 -24.12 -6.15
N ARG A 104 9.45 -23.84 -6.71
CA ARG A 104 8.61 -24.83 -7.42
C ARG A 104 9.32 -25.54 -8.60
N PRO A 105 10.07 -24.86 -9.49
CA PRO A 105 10.79 -25.53 -10.57
C PRO A 105 11.81 -26.55 -10.04
N LEU A 106 12.47 -26.24 -8.92
CA LEU A 106 13.42 -27.13 -8.29
C LEU A 106 12.73 -28.36 -7.71
N TYR A 107 11.59 -28.19 -7.02
CA TYR A 107 10.79 -29.33 -6.53
C TYR A 107 10.25 -30.20 -7.68
N ALA A 108 9.90 -29.61 -8.82
CA ALA A 108 9.49 -30.37 -9.99
C ALA A 108 10.63 -31.23 -10.55
N GLN A 109 11.85 -30.67 -10.66
CA GLN A 109 13.03 -31.42 -11.08
C GLN A 109 13.39 -32.55 -10.11
N MET A 110 13.28 -32.30 -8.81
CA MET A 110 13.46 -33.33 -7.78
C MET A 110 12.49 -34.49 -7.95
N ARG A 111 11.20 -34.21 -8.24
CA ARG A 111 10.19 -35.25 -8.45
C ARG A 111 10.48 -36.11 -9.66
N VAL A 112 11.01 -35.51 -10.73
CA VAL A 112 11.44 -36.25 -11.93
C VAL A 112 12.64 -37.14 -11.60
N ALA A 113 13.66 -36.61 -10.94
CA ALA A 113 14.84 -37.40 -10.54
C ALA A 113 14.50 -38.54 -9.55
N MET A 114 13.50 -38.35 -8.69
CA MET A 114 12.98 -39.43 -7.83
C MET A 114 12.24 -40.50 -8.62
N ALA A 115 11.49 -40.12 -9.66
CA ALA A 115 10.79 -41.08 -10.52
C ALA A 115 11.77 -41.93 -11.35
N ASP A 116 12.92 -41.37 -11.71
CA ASP A 116 13.98 -42.04 -12.48
C ASP A 116 14.91 -42.92 -11.60
N ASP A 117 14.66 -43.01 -10.29
CA ASP A 117 15.44 -43.76 -9.28
C ASP A 117 16.95 -43.41 -9.25
N ASP A 118 17.30 -42.19 -9.68
CA ASP A 118 18.67 -41.68 -9.66
C ASP A 118 19.04 -41.17 -8.26
N SER A 119 19.59 -42.08 -7.44
CA SER A 119 20.02 -41.79 -6.07
C SER A 119 21.07 -40.66 -5.98
N GLU A 120 21.96 -40.52 -6.98
CA GLU A 120 22.99 -39.48 -7.00
C GLU A 120 22.38 -38.11 -7.30
N ALA A 121 21.48 -38.03 -8.29
CA ALA A 121 20.75 -36.81 -8.58
C ALA A 121 19.87 -36.37 -7.39
N ASN A 122 19.17 -37.31 -6.76
CA ASN A 122 18.34 -37.05 -5.58
C ASN A 122 19.16 -36.48 -4.42
N PHE A 123 20.35 -37.05 -4.15
CA PHE A 123 21.25 -36.54 -3.14
C PHE A 123 21.76 -35.13 -3.48
N ARG A 124 22.15 -34.88 -4.74
CA ARG A 124 22.60 -33.54 -5.17
C ARG A 124 21.54 -32.46 -4.99
N PHE A 125 20.29 -32.74 -5.37
CA PHE A 125 19.20 -31.80 -5.16
C PHE A 125 18.89 -31.59 -3.68
N PHE A 126 18.92 -32.66 -2.88
CA PHE A 126 18.76 -32.56 -1.44
C PHE A 126 19.84 -31.68 -0.81
N MET A 127 21.10 -31.83 -1.23
CA MET A 127 22.21 -31.01 -0.75
C MET A 127 22.07 -29.53 -1.11
N LEU A 128 21.59 -29.23 -2.32
CA LEU A 128 21.27 -27.86 -2.71
C LEU A 128 20.21 -27.25 -1.79
N MET A 129 19.16 -28.02 -1.48
CA MET A 129 18.10 -27.58 -0.57
C MET A 129 18.57 -27.46 0.88
N ALA A 130 19.39 -28.39 1.35
CA ALA A 130 19.98 -28.34 2.69
C ALA A 130 20.88 -27.11 2.86
N GLY A 131 21.65 -26.75 1.83
CA GLY A 131 22.43 -25.51 1.79
C GLY A 131 21.53 -24.27 1.89
N ASN A 132 20.44 -24.21 1.11
CA ASN A 132 19.48 -23.11 1.19
C ASN A 132 18.82 -23.01 2.59
N ILE A 133 18.41 -24.14 3.15
CA ILE A 133 17.84 -24.25 4.50
C ILE A 133 18.85 -23.73 5.55
N ARG A 134 20.13 -24.12 5.44
CA ARG A 134 21.21 -23.61 6.30
C ARG A 134 21.31 -22.09 6.22
N ASP A 135 21.40 -21.55 5.01
CA ASP A 135 21.55 -20.11 4.80
C ASP A 135 20.36 -19.33 5.37
N LYS A 136 19.14 -19.84 5.19
CA LYS A 136 17.93 -19.25 5.76
C LYS A 136 17.93 -19.29 7.27
N LEU A 137 18.24 -20.43 7.89
CA LEU A 137 18.29 -20.57 9.34
C LEU A 137 19.39 -19.71 9.96
N GLN A 138 20.55 -19.60 9.31
CA GLN A 138 21.64 -18.75 9.76
C GLN A 138 21.31 -17.25 9.68
N LYS A 139 20.48 -16.82 8.72
CA LYS A 139 19.99 -15.42 8.64
C LYS A 139 19.13 -14.99 9.83
N LEU A 140 18.48 -15.93 10.51
CA LEU A 140 17.70 -15.66 11.73
C LEU A 140 18.59 -15.28 12.93
N LEU A 141 19.90 -15.53 12.82
CA LEU A 141 20.85 -15.44 13.92
C LEU A 141 21.98 -14.46 13.58
N LYS A 142 22.54 -13.85 14.63
CA LYS A 142 23.76 -13.05 14.48
C LYS A 142 24.98 -13.98 14.32
N PRO A 143 25.91 -13.68 13.39
CA PRO A 143 27.17 -14.40 13.29
C PRO A 143 27.92 -14.39 14.63
N GLY A 144 28.41 -15.55 15.07
CA GLY A 144 29.10 -15.73 16.35
C GLY A 144 28.24 -16.27 17.49
N ASN A 145 26.93 -16.46 17.31
CA ASN A 145 26.08 -17.20 18.25
C ASN A 145 26.45 -18.70 18.23
N SER A 146 26.46 -19.38 19.38
CA SER A 146 26.68 -20.84 19.45
C SER A 146 25.68 -21.62 18.59
N MET A 147 24.43 -21.16 18.50
CA MET A 147 23.41 -21.74 17.62
C MET A 147 23.72 -21.53 16.13
N TYR A 148 24.34 -20.40 15.75
CA TYR A 148 24.73 -20.14 14.36
C TYR A 148 25.79 -21.14 13.89
N ASN A 149 26.77 -21.42 14.76
CA ASN A 149 27.82 -22.41 14.49
C ASN A 149 27.25 -23.83 14.48
N LEU A 150 26.40 -24.19 15.44
CA LEU A 150 25.74 -25.49 15.50
C LEU A 150 24.95 -25.79 14.21
N ILE A 151 24.20 -24.81 13.69
CA ILE A 151 23.48 -24.96 12.42
C ILE A 151 24.45 -25.18 11.25
N GLY A 152 25.57 -24.46 11.26
CA GLY A 152 26.62 -24.61 10.25
C GLY A 152 27.26 -26.00 10.27
N GLU A 153 27.45 -26.58 11.46
CA GLU A 153 28.02 -27.92 11.65
C GLU A 153 27.02 -29.04 11.29
N ILE A 154 25.75 -28.91 11.69
CA ILE A 154 24.70 -29.89 11.39
C ILE A 154 24.42 -29.96 9.88
N LEU A 155 24.48 -28.82 9.20
CA LEU A 155 24.17 -28.67 7.77
C LEU A 155 25.43 -28.43 6.93
N ASP A 156 26.55 -29.05 7.31
CA ASP A 156 27.80 -28.94 6.55
C ASP A 156 27.75 -29.79 5.27
N PRO A 157 27.82 -29.15 4.07
CA PRO A 157 27.75 -29.87 2.82
C PRO A 157 28.91 -30.84 2.60
N GLU A 158 30.12 -30.49 3.05
CA GLU A 158 31.28 -31.37 2.86
C GLU A 158 31.16 -32.65 3.69
N MET A 159 30.67 -32.52 4.93
CA MET A 159 30.43 -33.66 5.80
C MET A 159 29.33 -34.57 5.23
N ALA A 160 28.24 -33.99 4.73
CA ALA A 160 27.15 -34.75 4.13
C ALA A 160 27.59 -35.52 2.87
N GLU A 161 28.37 -34.90 1.98
CA GLU A 161 28.94 -35.56 0.80
C GLU A 161 29.84 -36.75 1.18
N ARG A 162 30.70 -36.59 2.20
CA ARG A 162 31.54 -37.69 2.70
C ARG A 162 30.70 -38.83 3.28
N GLN A 163 29.66 -38.51 4.04
CA GLN A 163 28.76 -39.53 4.60
C GLN A 163 27.99 -40.29 3.53
N PHE A 164 27.62 -39.62 2.43
CA PHE A 164 26.94 -40.23 1.29
C PHE A 164 27.89 -41.14 0.51
N ALA A 165 29.12 -40.71 0.23
CA ALA A 165 30.13 -41.54 -0.43
C ALA A 165 30.44 -42.83 0.35
N LEU A 166 30.33 -42.79 1.69
CA LEU A 166 30.49 -43.94 2.58
C LEU A 166 29.19 -44.75 2.80
N GLY A 167 28.08 -44.36 2.17
CA GLY A 167 26.76 -45.02 2.31
C GLY A 167 26.12 -44.88 3.70
N SER A 168 26.58 -43.93 4.50
CA SER A 168 26.16 -43.74 5.91
C SER A 168 25.16 -42.59 6.12
N PHE A 169 24.89 -41.81 5.07
CA PHE A 169 24.00 -40.66 5.11
C PHE A 169 22.55 -41.08 5.35
N SER A 170 21.83 -40.35 6.21
CA SER A 170 20.44 -40.66 6.56
C SER A 170 19.57 -39.42 6.57
N TYR A 171 18.63 -39.36 5.63
CA TYR A 171 17.60 -38.32 5.55
C TYR A 171 16.76 -38.22 6.84
N GLN A 172 16.46 -39.36 7.48
CA GLN A 172 15.69 -39.38 8.73
C GLN A 172 16.42 -38.67 9.86
N ARG A 173 17.74 -38.85 9.97
CA ARG A 173 18.55 -38.15 10.99
C ARG A 173 18.57 -36.64 10.76
N PHE A 174 18.61 -36.22 9.50
CA PHE A 174 18.51 -34.81 9.13
C PHE A 174 17.19 -34.19 9.60
N PHE A 175 16.06 -34.81 9.27
CA PHE A 175 14.75 -34.26 9.67
C PHE A 175 14.54 -34.32 11.19
N ALA A 176 15.05 -35.34 11.87
CA ALA A 176 15.04 -35.40 13.34
C ALA A 176 15.88 -34.27 13.97
N ALA A 177 17.05 -33.97 13.40
CA ALA A 177 17.88 -32.85 13.83
C ALA A 177 17.14 -31.51 13.64
N MET A 178 16.52 -31.29 12.48
CA MET A 178 15.69 -30.12 12.21
C MET A 178 14.50 -30.01 13.17
N GLY A 179 13.80 -31.12 13.44
CA GLY A 179 12.68 -31.13 14.39
C GLY A 179 13.08 -30.79 15.83
N SER A 180 14.33 -31.03 16.22
CA SER A 180 14.86 -30.61 17.53
C SER A 180 15.36 -29.15 17.55
N LEU A 181 15.61 -28.56 16.38
CA LEU A 181 16.18 -27.24 16.19
C LEU A 181 15.10 -26.17 16.02
N LEU A 182 14.09 -26.42 15.16
CA LEU A 182 13.04 -25.45 14.83
C LEU A 182 12.33 -24.89 16.08
N PRO A 183 11.90 -25.70 17.08
CA PRO A 183 11.24 -25.17 18.27
C PRO A 183 12.09 -24.17 19.07
N LYS A 184 13.42 -24.25 18.96
CA LYS A 184 14.35 -23.36 19.69
C LYS A 184 14.56 -22.02 18.98
N LEU A 185 14.23 -21.95 17.69
CA LEU A 185 14.44 -20.76 16.84
C LEU A 185 13.13 -20.01 16.55
N CYS A 186 11.98 -20.67 16.71
CA CYS A 186 10.68 -20.09 16.41
C CYS A 186 10.25 -19.08 17.47
N ALA A 187 9.37 -18.16 17.05
CA ALA A 187 8.70 -17.27 17.97
C ALA A 187 7.67 -18.05 18.81
N PRO A 188 7.50 -17.73 20.12
CA PRO A 188 6.65 -18.51 21.02
C PRO A 188 5.19 -18.66 20.59
N PHE A 189 4.66 -17.73 19.79
CA PHE A 189 3.28 -17.79 19.32
C PHE A 189 3.04 -18.84 18.23
N ARG A 190 4.11 -19.42 17.65
CA ARG A 190 4.05 -20.48 16.63
C ARG A 190 4.38 -21.86 17.18
N ASP A 191 4.56 -22.02 18.49
CA ASP A 191 4.95 -23.30 19.08
C ASP A 191 4.01 -24.44 18.66
N ASP A 192 2.69 -24.19 18.58
CA ASP A 192 1.70 -25.17 18.11
C ASP A 192 1.91 -25.57 16.64
N GLU A 193 2.21 -24.60 15.76
CA GLU A 193 2.47 -24.84 14.32
C GLU A 193 3.77 -25.63 14.10
N VAL A 194 4.82 -25.32 14.88
CA VAL A 194 6.09 -26.06 14.84
C VAL A 194 5.88 -27.50 15.29
N ASN A 195 5.15 -27.69 16.39
CA ASN A 195 4.88 -29.03 16.93
C ASN A 195 4.09 -29.87 15.92
N ASP A 196 3.09 -29.29 15.25
CA ASP A 196 2.36 -29.95 14.16
C ASP A 196 3.29 -30.35 13.00
N LEU A 197 4.16 -29.44 12.55
CA LEU A 197 5.13 -29.73 11.49
C LEU A 197 6.05 -30.91 11.88
N VAL A 198 6.60 -30.89 13.09
CA VAL A 198 7.54 -31.92 13.57
C VAL A 198 6.87 -33.27 13.71
N GLN A 199 5.64 -33.32 14.25
CA GLN A 199 4.94 -34.57 14.52
C GLN A 199 4.28 -35.15 13.26
N ASN A 200 3.64 -34.32 12.44
CA ASN A 200 2.74 -34.80 11.38
C ASN A 200 3.33 -34.69 9.97
N ARG A 201 4.32 -33.82 9.72
CA ARG A 201 4.84 -33.56 8.36
C ARG A 201 6.30 -33.96 8.15
N LEU A 202 7.13 -33.89 9.19
CA LEU A 202 8.55 -34.26 9.09
C LEU A 202 8.79 -35.76 9.36
N GLY A 203 7.93 -36.39 10.16
CA GLY A 203 8.04 -37.80 10.56
C GLY A 203 7.65 -38.79 9.45
N ASP A 204 6.54 -38.50 8.76
CA ASP A 204 5.91 -39.38 7.78
C ASP A 204 5.68 -38.65 6.44
N GLY A 205 5.94 -39.31 5.31
CA GLY A 205 5.77 -38.75 3.97
C GLY A 205 6.95 -38.97 3.02
N ASP A 206 6.78 -38.58 1.76
CA ASP A 206 7.83 -38.60 0.74
C ASP A 206 8.95 -37.58 1.04
N LEU A 207 10.19 -37.86 0.59
CA LEU A 207 11.35 -37.01 0.86
C LEU A 207 11.09 -35.57 0.40
N ILE A 208 10.52 -35.41 -0.80
CA ILE A 208 10.28 -34.09 -1.41
C ILE A 208 9.22 -33.32 -0.63
N ASP A 209 8.15 -33.97 -0.21
CA ASP A 209 7.08 -33.34 0.56
C ASP A 209 7.59 -32.87 1.93
N ARG A 210 8.51 -33.63 2.55
CA ARG A 210 9.17 -33.22 3.81
C ARG A 210 10.08 -32.01 3.61
N VAL A 211 10.87 -31.98 2.52
CA VAL A 211 11.74 -30.82 2.20
C VAL A 211 10.89 -29.59 1.88
N GLU A 212 9.79 -29.75 1.15
CA GLU A 212 8.86 -28.67 0.81
C GLU A 212 8.18 -28.11 2.08
N ALA A 213 7.68 -28.98 2.97
CA ALA A 213 7.09 -28.58 4.24
C ALA A 213 8.12 -27.87 5.16
N LEU A 214 9.33 -28.41 5.26
CA LEU A 214 10.42 -27.81 6.04
C LEU A 214 10.78 -26.41 5.51
N ASN A 215 11.06 -26.30 4.21
CA ASN A 215 11.46 -25.03 3.62
C ASN A 215 10.35 -23.99 3.71
N GLY A 216 9.09 -24.37 3.44
CA GLY A 216 7.95 -23.48 3.55
C GLY A 216 7.77 -22.93 4.97
N PHE A 217 7.97 -23.77 6.00
CA PHE A 217 7.91 -23.32 7.39
C PHE A 217 9.08 -22.40 7.77
N ILE A 218 10.29 -22.67 7.28
CA ILE A 218 11.43 -21.77 7.49
C ILE A 218 11.19 -20.40 6.83
N ASP A 219 10.53 -20.37 5.67
CA ASP A 219 10.13 -19.12 5.02
C ASP A 219 9.14 -18.31 5.89
N VAL A 220 8.20 -18.99 6.56
CA VAL A 220 7.33 -18.35 7.56
C VAL A 220 8.16 -17.74 8.71
N MET A 221 9.08 -18.52 9.29
CA MET A 221 9.94 -18.04 10.38
C MET A 221 10.80 -16.83 9.98
N LEU A 222 11.32 -16.84 8.75
CA LEU A 222 12.06 -15.71 8.19
C LEU A 222 11.19 -14.45 8.12
N CYS A 223 9.94 -14.58 7.64
CA CYS A 223 9.02 -13.46 7.59
C CYS A 223 8.76 -12.86 8.98
N ASP A 224 8.58 -13.70 10.00
CA ASP A 224 8.40 -13.23 11.39
C ASP A 224 9.62 -12.48 11.89
N HIS A 225 10.82 -13.01 11.62
CA HIS A 225 12.08 -12.36 12.01
C HIS A 225 12.24 -11.00 11.33
N ILE A 226 11.91 -10.92 10.04
CA ILE A 226 11.95 -9.66 9.29
C ILE A 226 10.93 -8.65 9.86
N ASN A 227 9.71 -9.08 10.15
CA ASN A 227 8.70 -8.24 10.78
C ASN A 227 9.15 -7.75 12.18
N TYR A 228 9.86 -8.59 12.94
CA TYR A 228 10.48 -8.19 14.20
C TYR A 228 11.56 -7.11 13.99
N LEU A 229 12.48 -7.30 13.04
CA LEU A 229 13.50 -6.31 12.71
C LEU A 229 12.89 -5.00 12.21
N LEU A 230 11.85 -5.09 11.37
CA LEU A 230 11.12 -3.94 10.86
C LEU A 230 10.50 -3.14 12.01
N ARG A 231 9.89 -3.82 12.98
CA ARG A 231 9.30 -3.17 14.16
C ARG A 231 10.34 -2.46 15.02
N ILE A 232 11.56 -2.98 15.12
CA ILE A 232 12.67 -2.31 15.82
C ILE A 232 13.12 -1.05 15.06
N ALA A 233 13.23 -1.15 13.73
CA ALA A 233 13.69 -0.05 12.88
C ALA A 233 12.61 1.01 12.62
N ALA A 234 11.32 0.66 12.75
CA ALA A 234 10.18 1.49 12.36
C ALA A 234 10.23 2.93 12.89
N PRO A 235 10.57 3.23 14.16
CA PRO A 235 10.62 4.61 14.65
C PRO A 235 11.58 5.49 13.84
N GLN A 236 12.80 4.99 13.57
CA GLN A 236 13.82 5.74 12.83
C GLN A 236 13.46 5.87 11.34
N LEU A 237 12.84 4.83 10.76
CA LEU A 237 12.38 4.83 9.38
C LEU A 237 11.23 5.83 9.18
N ILE A 238 10.30 5.92 10.13
CA ILE A 238 9.17 6.87 10.07
C ILE A 238 9.67 8.32 10.17
N ASP A 239 10.62 8.60 11.06
CA ASP A 239 11.16 9.95 11.24
C ASP A 239 11.88 10.48 9.99
N SER A 240 12.56 9.58 9.26
CA SER A 240 13.28 9.91 8.01
C SER A 240 12.45 9.73 6.74
N ALA A 241 11.21 9.20 6.83
CA ALA A 241 10.41 8.77 5.69
C ALA A 241 10.18 9.87 4.65
N ALA A 242 9.72 11.05 5.08
CA ALA A 242 9.41 12.16 4.19
C ALA A 242 10.65 12.65 3.41
N GLN A 243 11.81 12.68 4.05
CA GLN A 243 13.06 13.12 3.42
C GLN A 243 13.58 12.06 2.44
N TYR A 244 13.50 10.79 2.83
CA TYR A 244 13.88 9.66 1.99
C TYR A 244 13.04 9.61 0.71
N GLU A 245 11.71 9.71 0.86
CA GLU A 245 10.76 9.71 -0.26
C GLU A 245 11.00 10.90 -1.19
N ALA A 246 11.13 12.11 -0.62
CA ALA A 246 11.41 13.31 -1.42
C ALA A 246 12.71 13.19 -2.23
N LYS A 247 13.77 12.62 -1.64
CA LYS A 247 15.05 12.39 -2.32
C LYS A 247 14.92 11.37 -3.43
N ARG A 248 14.25 10.23 -3.18
CA ARG A 248 14.03 9.18 -4.19
C ARG A 248 13.15 9.64 -5.33
N PHE A 249 12.01 10.26 -5.03
CA PHE A 249 11.15 10.82 -6.06
C PHE A 249 11.87 11.88 -6.91
N THR A 250 12.70 12.73 -6.30
CA THR A 250 13.48 13.71 -7.06
C THR A 250 14.45 13.05 -8.03
N SER A 251 15.11 11.95 -7.62
CA SER A 251 15.96 11.15 -8.52
C SER A 251 15.15 10.54 -9.65
N ASP A 252 13.97 9.97 -9.38
CA ASP A 252 13.11 9.37 -10.41
C ASP A 252 12.58 10.39 -11.43
N VAL A 253 12.34 11.63 -11.00
CA VAL A 253 11.89 12.70 -11.90
C VAL A 253 13.06 13.23 -12.75
N VAL A 254 14.24 13.40 -12.16
CA VAL A 254 15.43 13.94 -12.85
C VAL A 254 16.06 12.89 -13.77
N ASP A 255 16.31 11.69 -13.24
CA ASP A 255 17.07 10.63 -13.90
C ASP A 255 16.14 9.72 -14.72
N GLY A 256 14.94 9.45 -14.21
CA GLY A 256 13.94 8.58 -14.85
C GLY A 256 13.00 9.28 -15.82
N GLY A 257 13.06 10.61 -15.92
CA GLY A 257 12.20 11.39 -16.82
C GLY A 257 10.70 11.31 -16.50
N THR A 258 10.35 11.05 -15.24
CA THR A 258 8.95 10.90 -14.82
C THR A 258 8.15 12.17 -15.13
N SER A 259 7.14 12.05 -16.00
CA SER A 259 6.30 13.18 -16.40
C SER A 259 5.32 13.59 -15.30
N LEU A 260 5.15 14.90 -15.11
CA LEU A 260 4.17 15.49 -14.18
C LEU A 260 2.84 15.87 -14.88
N ALA A 261 2.66 15.52 -16.16
CA ALA A 261 1.47 15.91 -16.93
C ALA A 261 0.15 15.45 -16.29
N THR A 262 0.11 14.22 -15.77
CA THR A 262 -1.07 13.68 -15.07
C THR A 262 -1.36 14.45 -13.78
N ALA A 263 -0.33 14.85 -13.03
CA ALA A 263 -0.48 15.66 -11.83
C ALA A 263 -1.01 17.06 -12.15
N GLU A 264 -0.51 17.67 -13.23
CA GLU A 264 -0.98 18.98 -13.72
C GLU A 264 -2.46 18.91 -14.18
N ALA A 265 -2.85 17.88 -14.92
CA ALA A 265 -4.23 17.66 -15.34
C ALA A 265 -5.19 17.46 -14.15
N ALA A 266 -4.79 16.63 -13.17
CA ALA A 266 -5.56 16.40 -11.96
C ALA A 266 -5.70 17.69 -11.13
N TRP A 267 -4.62 18.45 -10.97
CA TRP A 267 -4.63 19.72 -10.26
C TRP A 267 -5.53 20.76 -10.94
N ARG A 268 -5.44 20.90 -12.27
CA ARG A 268 -6.29 21.81 -13.05
C ARG A 268 -7.76 21.47 -12.91
N SER A 269 -8.13 20.19 -13.03
CA SER A 269 -9.51 19.74 -12.84
C SER A 269 -10.04 20.06 -11.44
N ALA A 270 -9.25 19.79 -10.40
CA ALA A 270 -9.61 20.09 -9.03
C ALA A 270 -9.76 21.60 -8.77
N ARG A 271 -8.84 22.41 -9.29
CA ARG A 271 -8.89 23.87 -9.18
C ARG A 271 -10.13 24.44 -9.87
N SER A 272 -10.43 24.02 -11.10
CA SER A 272 -11.63 24.46 -11.82
C SER A 272 -12.92 24.15 -11.06
N LYS A 273 -13.03 22.97 -10.43
CA LYS A 273 -14.19 22.62 -9.60
C LYS A 273 -14.34 23.53 -8.39
N VAL A 274 -13.24 23.81 -7.67
CA VAL A 274 -13.26 24.68 -6.50
C VAL A 274 -13.56 26.13 -6.89
N MET A 275 -12.95 26.64 -7.96
CA MET A 275 -13.22 27.99 -8.45
C MET A 275 -14.68 28.15 -8.91
N ALA A 276 -15.24 27.13 -9.60
CA ALA A 276 -16.66 27.12 -9.97
C ALA A 276 -17.59 27.08 -8.74
N GLU A 277 -17.22 26.36 -7.67
CA GLU A 277 -17.97 26.38 -6.40
C GLU A 277 -17.92 27.76 -5.75
N VAL A 278 -16.75 28.40 -5.71
CA VAL A 278 -16.57 29.75 -5.15
C VAL A 278 -17.40 30.77 -5.94
N GLN A 279 -17.36 30.73 -7.26
CA GLN A 279 -18.15 31.61 -8.13
C GLN A 279 -19.67 31.44 -7.92
N ARG A 280 -20.14 30.21 -7.63
CA ARG A 280 -21.55 29.96 -7.31
C ARG A 280 -21.95 30.50 -5.93
N ARG A 281 -21.02 30.58 -4.98
CA ARG A 281 -21.26 31.09 -3.63
C ARG A 281 -21.18 32.62 -3.56
N ASP A 282 -20.46 33.25 -4.48
CA ASP A 282 -20.29 34.70 -4.58
C ASP A 282 -20.57 35.17 -6.03
N PRO A 283 -21.85 35.18 -6.45
CA PRO A 283 -22.23 35.64 -7.79
C PRO A 283 -22.01 37.14 -7.99
N GLU A 284 -21.98 37.92 -6.90
CA GLU A 284 -21.77 39.37 -6.91
C GLU A 284 -20.28 39.76 -6.97
N GLY A 285 -19.36 38.79 -6.81
CA GLY A 285 -17.92 39.01 -6.96
C GLY A 285 -17.31 39.88 -5.86
N VAL A 286 -17.91 39.90 -4.67
CA VAL A 286 -17.50 40.75 -3.53
C VAL A 286 -16.11 40.35 -3.01
N GLY A 287 -15.70 39.09 -3.23
CA GLY A 287 -14.31 38.68 -3.09
C GLY A 287 -13.80 38.63 -1.66
N HIS A 288 -14.65 38.24 -0.69
CA HIS A 288 -14.27 38.17 0.71
C HIS A 288 -13.03 37.27 0.93
N ALA A 289 -12.05 37.77 1.69
CA ALA A 289 -10.80 37.06 1.97
C ALA A 289 -11.00 35.65 2.58
N LYS A 290 -12.07 35.43 3.35
CA LYS A 290 -12.42 34.11 3.92
C LYS A 290 -13.01 33.13 2.90
N SER A 291 -13.51 33.63 1.78
CA SER A 291 -14.09 32.84 0.70
C SER A 291 -13.06 32.46 -0.37
N GLN A 292 -11.85 33.04 -0.31
CA GLN A 292 -10.79 32.73 -1.25
C GLN A 292 -10.27 31.29 -1.03
N PRO A 293 -10.23 30.46 -2.09
CA PRO A 293 -9.77 29.09 -1.98
C PRO A 293 -8.25 29.04 -1.77
N THR A 294 -7.81 28.20 -0.83
CA THR A 294 -6.39 27.98 -0.54
C THR A 294 -5.80 26.83 -1.35
N ALA A 295 -4.48 26.78 -1.51
CA ALA A 295 -3.79 25.64 -2.13
C ALA A 295 -4.12 24.30 -1.44
N ALA A 296 -4.30 24.31 -0.12
CA ALA A 296 -4.74 23.14 0.64
C ALA A 296 -6.15 22.67 0.25
N ARG A 297 -7.07 23.60 -0.09
CA ARG A 297 -8.43 23.27 -0.56
C ARG A 297 -8.40 22.65 -1.95
N PHE A 298 -7.53 23.11 -2.85
CA PHE A 298 -7.32 22.52 -4.18
C PHE A 298 -6.71 21.12 -4.07
N TYR A 299 -5.68 20.97 -3.24
CA TYR A 299 -5.08 19.66 -2.96
C TYR A 299 -6.09 18.67 -2.38
N ALA A 300 -6.89 19.08 -1.39
CA ALA A 300 -7.93 18.21 -0.82
C ALA A 300 -8.99 17.80 -1.86
N GLN A 301 -9.36 18.72 -2.77
CA GLN A 301 -10.26 18.40 -3.88
C GLN A 301 -9.64 17.35 -4.82
N MET A 302 -8.39 17.58 -5.23
CA MET A 302 -7.65 16.67 -6.10
C MET A 302 -7.53 15.28 -5.47
N LEU A 303 -7.20 15.20 -4.18
CA LEU A 303 -7.07 13.94 -3.47
C LEU A 303 -8.41 13.17 -3.45
N VAL A 304 -9.52 13.84 -3.16
CA VAL A 304 -10.86 13.22 -3.22
C VAL A 304 -11.18 12.75 -4.62
N ASP A 305 -10.90 13.57 -5.64
CA ASP A 305 -11.17 13.21 -7.03
C ASP A 305 -10.38 11.97 -7.46
N VAL A 306 -9.08 11.91 -7.18
CA VAL A 306 -8.20 10.77 -7.51
C VAL A 306 -8.64 9.50 -6.78
N PHE A 307 -9.03 9.58 -5.50
CA PHE A 307 -9.39 8.41 -4.69
C PHE A 307 -10.84 7.93 -4.87
N THR A 308 -11.69 8.67 -5.58
CA THR A 308 -13.11 8.32 -5.77
C THR A 308 -13.48 8.18 -7.23
N GLN A 309 -12.60 7.58 -8.03
CA GLN A 309 -12.83 7.35 -9.45
C GLN A 309 -13.95 6.33 -9.71
N PRO A 310 -14.68 6.46 -10.83
CA PRO A 310 -15.80 5.57 -11.18
C PRO A 310 -15.36 4.16 -11.58
N THR A 311 -14.06 3.92 -11.73
CA THR A 311 -13.44 2.62 -12.03
C THR A 311 -12.04 2.58 -11.41
N PRO A 312 -11.49 1.41 -11.06
CA PRO A 312 -10.07 1.27 -10.80
C PRO A 312 -9.23 1.86 -11.95
N ILE A 313 -8.26 2.69 -11.60
CA ILE A 313 -7.39 3.37 -12.56
C ILE A 313 -6.06 2.64 -12.70
N ALA A 314 -5.44 2.79 -13.87
CA ALA A 314 -4.11 2.27 -14.14
C ALA A 314 -3.02 3.22 -13.58
N ALA A 315 -1.80 2.71 -13.41
CA ALA A 315 -0.69 3.43 -12.77
C ALA A 315 -0.33 4.75 -13.49
N GLU A 316 -0.55 4.82 -14.80
CA GLU A 316 -0.24 5.96 -15.67
C GLU A 316 -1.20 7.14 -15.46
N GLN A 317 -2.42 6.83 -15.01
CA GLN A 317 -3.48 7.82 -14.74
C GLN A 317 -3.39 8.39 -13.32
N VAL A 318 -2.53 7.83 -12.47
CA VAL A 318 -2.27 8.36 -11.13
C VAL A 318 -1.20 9.45 -11.21
N PRO A 319 -1.39 10.61 -10.54
CA PRO A 319 -0.31 11.57 -10.35
C PRO A 319 0.95 10.89 -9.80
N ALA A 320 2.11 11.19 -10.39
CA ALA A 320 3.36 10.48 -10.07
C ALA A 320 3.72 10.46 -8.57
N MET A 321 3.34 11.49 -7.82
CA MET A 321 3.54 11.62 -6.37
C MET A 321 2.72 10.60 -5.56
N LEU A 322 1.55 10.21 -6.06
CA LEU A 322 0.60 9.30 -5.40
C LEU A 322 0.68 7.86 -5.94
N ARG A 323 1.67 7.55 -6.78
CA ARG A 323 1.75 6.28 -7.51
C ARG A 323 1.94 5.06 -6.59
N LEU A 324 2.63 5.24 -5.46
CA LEU A 324 2.77 4.22 -4.42
C LEU A 324 1.43 3.86 -3.78
N ASP A 325 0.44 4.75 -3.84
CA ASP A 325 -0.89 4.55 -3.27
C ASP A 325 -1.92 3.99 -4.27
N LEU A 326 -1.50 3.51 -5.44
CA LEU A 326 -2.39 2.97 -6.49
C LEU A 326 -3.37 1.92 -5.96
N ALA A 327 -2.89 0.96 -5.17
CA ALA A 327 -3.74 -0.07 -4.57
C ALA A 327 -4.80 0.54 -3.64
N ARG A 328 -4.41 1.52 -2.82
CA ARG A 328 -5.33 2.26 -1.92
C ARG A 328 -6.34 3.08 -2.72
N ILE A 329 -5.91 3.76 -3.78
CA ILE A 329 -6.78 4.54 -4.67
C ILE A 329 -7.87 3.64 -5.27
N ASN A 330 -7.47 2.46 -5.77
CA ASN A 330 -8.41 1.52 -6.38
C ASN A 330 -9.35 0.88 -5.35
N ALA A 331 -8.87 0.58 -4.14
CA ALA A 331 -9.70 0.08 -3.05
C ALA A 331 -10.75 1.11 -2.60
N VAL A 332 -10.36 2.38 -2.42
CA VAL A 332 -11.28 3.46 -2.03
C VAL A 332 -12.28 3.76 -3.16
N SER A 333 -11.83 3.76 -4.42
CA SER A 333 -12.71 3.95 -5.58
C SER A 333 -13.78 2.85 -5.68
N THR A 334 -13.38 1.59 -5.52
CA THR A 334 -14.30 0.44 -5.49
C THR A 334 -15.28 0.52 -4.32
N MET A 335 -14.79 0.90 -3.13
CA MET A 335 -15.63 1.08 -1.94
C MET A 335 -16.65 2.21 -2.14
N ALA A 336 -16.24 3.34 -2.72
CA ALA A 336 -17.11 4.47 -3.01
C ALA A 336 -18.24 4.06 -3.98
N GLN A 337 -17.90 3.33 -5.05
CA GLN A 337 -18.89 2.81 -6.02
C GLN A 337 -19.89 1.85 -5.37
N ARG A 338 -19.41 0.94 -4.52
CA ARG A 338 -20.30 0.03 -3.78
C ARG A 338 -21.23 0.80 -2.85
N ILE A 339 -20.72 1.76 -2.07
CA ILE A 339 -21.51 2.59 -1.16
C ILE A 339 -22.63 3.34 -1.91
N ILE A 340 -22.32 4.00 -3.03
CA ILE A 340 -23.35 4.73 -3.78
C ILE A 340 -24.37 3.79 -4.44
N THR A 341 -23.94 2.59 -4.86
CA THR A 341 -24.83 1.60 -5.50
C THR A 341 -25.80 1.02 -4.47
N VAL A 342 -25.30 0.55 -3.32
CA VAL A 342 -26.16 0.06 -2.24
C VAL A 342 -27.03 1.18 -1.70
N GLY A 343 -26.47 2.38 -1.51
CA GLY A 343 -27.22 3.56 -1.10
C GLY A 343 -28.38 3.90 -2.04
N ALA A 344 -28.17 3.82 -3.36
CA ALA A 344 -29.21 4.06 -4.35
C ALA A 344 -30.31 2.98 -4.34
N VAL A 345 -29.93 1.71 -4.17
CA VAL A 345 -30.88 0.59 -4.01
C VAL A 345 -31.75 0.80 -2.75
N LEU A 346 -31.12 1.08 -1.61
CA LEU A 346 -31.84 1.28 -0.35
C LEU A 346 -32.72 2.53 -0.39
N LEU A 347 -32.24 3.63 -0.96
CA LEU A 347 -33.01 4.86 -1.06
C LEU A 347 -34.25 4.67 -1.93
N GLN A 348 -34.12 4.00 -3.07
CA GLN A 348 -35.27 3.69 -3.94
C GLN A 348 -36.24 2.71 -3.29
N CYS A 349 -35.74 1.70 -2.59
CA CYS A 349 -36.57 0.76 -1.84
C CYS A 349 -37.35 1.47 -0.71
N LYS A 350 -36.69 2.33 0.08
CA LYS A 350 -37.33 3.13 1.13
C LYS A 350 -38.42 4.04 0.56
N ASN A 351 -38.13 4.71 -0.55
CA ASN A 351 -39.10 5.58 -1.24
C ASN A 351 -40.30 4.79 -1.75
N LEU A 352 -40.09 3.63 -2.38
CA LEU A 352 -41.17 2.76 -2.87
C LEU A 352 -42.06 2.27 -1.71
N LEU A 353 -41.45 1.91 -0.58
CA LEU A 353 -42.16 1.42 0.61
C LEU A 353 -42.68 2.54 1.53
N LYS A 354 -42.57 3.81 1.11
CA LYS A 354 -42.95 5.00 1.89
C LYS A 354 -42.36 5.00 3.31
N ARG A 355 -41.12 4.54 3.46
CA ARG A 355 -40.39 4.53 4.73
C ARG A 355 -39.55 5.79 4.87
N ASP A 356 -39.30 6.20 6.11
CA ASP A 356 -38.41 7.32 6.37
C ASP A 356 -36.99 6.99 5.89
N VAL A 357 -36.46 7.85 5.03
CA VAL A 357 -35.10 7.76 4.47
C VAL A 357 -34.04 7.71 5.57
N ARG A 358 -34.30 8.36 6.72
CA ARG A 358 -33.40 8.41 7.88
C ARG A 358 -33.39 7.11 8.69
N THR A 359 -34.37 6.23 8.48
CA THR A 359 -34.39 4.92 9.16
C THR A 359 -33.22 4.09 8.65
N GLN A 360 -32.37 3.61 9.56
CA GLN A 360 -31.17 2.86 9.22
C GLN A 360 -31.51 1.42 8.87
N TRP A 361 -31.15 0.97 7.66
CA TRP A 361 -31.31 -0.41 7.20
C TRP A 361 -29.95 -1.11 7.15
N LYS A 362 -29.26 -1.15 8.31
CA LYS A 362 -27.87 -1.65 8.40
C LYS A 362 -27.73 -3.11 7.95
N MET A 363 -28.68 -3.98 8.33
CA MET A 363 -28.63 -5.39 7.97
C MET A 363 -28.79 -5.61 6.47
N GLU A 364 -29.77 -4.93 5.86
CA GLU A 364 -29.99 -4.98 4.42
C GLU A 364 -28.80 -4.38 3.65
N ALA A 365 -28.24 -3.26 4.13
CA ALA A 365 -27.04 -2.66 3.57
C ALA A 365 -25.86 -3.64 3.57
N THR A 366 -25.59 -4.28 4.72
CA THR A 366 -24.51 -5.27 4.84
C THR A 366 -24.72 -6.46 3.90
N ARG A 367 -25.95 -6.99 3.81
CA ARG A 367 -26.27 -8.12 2.92
C ARG A 367 -26.10 -7.76 1.44
N ILE A 368 -26.63 -6.62 0.99
CA ILE A 368 -26.44 -6.18 -0.40
C ILE A 368 -24.95 -5.90 -0.68
N MET A 369 -24.22 -5.32 0.28
CA MET A 369 -22.78 -5.11 0.15
C MET A 369 -22.04 -6.44 -0.08
N THR A 370 -22.35 -7.48 0.69
CA THR A 370 -21.74 -8.82 0.50
C THR A 370 -22.04 -9.42 -0.88
N VAL A 371 -23.23 -9.19 -1.43
CA VAL A 371 -23.59 -9.62 -2.79
C VAL A 371 -22.76 -8.88 -3.84
N LEU A 372 -22.48 -7.59 -3.64
CA LEU A 372 -21.60 -6.83 -4.54
C LEU A 372 -20.12 -7.20 -4.37
N GLU A 373 -19.71 -7.58 -3.17
CA GLU A 373 -18.34 -8.04 -2.86
C GLU A 373 -18.04 -9.40 -3.48
N ALA A 374 -19.03 -10.30 -3.56
CA ALA A 374 -18.91 -11.60 -4.22
C ALA A 374 -18.66 -11.51 -5.74
N ASN A 375 -18.87 -10.34 -6.35
CA ASN A 375 -18.53 -10.02 -7.75
C ASN A 375 -19.01 -11.08 -8.76
N HIS A 376 -20.29 -11.46 -8.67
CA HIS A 376 -20.89 -12.45 -9.57
C HIS A 376 -20.77 -12.03 -11.05
N ALA A 377 -20.43 -12.98 -11.92
CA ALA A 377 -20.26 -12.73 -13.36
C ALA A 377 -21.57 -12.29 -14.06
N SER A 378 -22.74 -12.73 -13.56
CA SER A 378 -24.04 -12.37 -14.12
C SER A 378 -24.73 -11.30 -13.28
N LEU A 379 -25.19 -10.24 -13.96
CA LEU A 379 -25.99 -9.18 -13.33
C LEU A 379 -27.26 -9.75 -12.68
N ASN A 380 -27.88 -10.76 -13.29
CA ASN A 380 -29.07 -11.40 -12.77
C ASN A 380 -28.82 -12.06 -11.40
N ALA A 381 -27.68 -12.73 -11.20
CA ALA A 381 -27.35 -13.30 -9.90
C ALA A 381 -27.16 -12.20 -8.83
N THR A 382 -26.53 -11.07 -9.19
CA THR A 382 -26.40 -9.91 -8.30
C THR A 382 -27.77 -9.31 -7.96
N VAL A 383 -28.68 -9.22 -8.93
CA VAL A 383 -30.07 -8.77 -8.71
C VAL A 383 -30.81 -9.73 -7.78
N ASP A 384 -30.72 -11.04 -8.01
CA ASP A 384 -31.36 -12.06 -7.18
C ASP A 384 -30.86 -12.03 -5.74
N GLY A 385 -29.54 -11.95 -5.54
CA GLY A 385 -28.94 -11.81 -4.21
C GLY A 385 -29.37 -10.51 -3.53
N SER A 386 -29.43 -9.40 -4.26
CA SER A 386 -29.87 -8.10 -3.72
C SER A 386 -31.36 -8.11 -3.34
N MET A 387 -32.20 -8.76 -4.15
CA MET A 387 -33.62 -8.95 -3.85
C MET A 387 -33.82 -9.85 -2.63
N ALA A 388 -33.09 -10.97 -2.54
CA ALA A 388 -33.12 -11.84 -1.36
C ALA A 388 -32.69 -11.09 -0.09
N ALA A 389 -31.66 -10.25 -0.18
CA ALA A 389 -31.20 -9.42 0.93
C ALA A 389 -32.27 -8.43 1.43
N LEU A 390 -33.03 -7.82 0.51
CA LEU A 390 -34.12 -6.89 0.80
C LEU A 390 -35.38 -7.60 1.35
N GLU A 391 -35.62 -8.84 0.93
CA GLU A 391 -36.77 -9.66 1.33
C GLU A 391 -36.57 -10.39 2.65
N ALA A 392 -35.31 -10.59 3.09
CA ALA A 392 -34.94 -11.40 4.26
C ALA A 392 -35.30 -10.79 5.63
N GLY A 393 -36.44 -10.10 5.69
CA GLY A 393 -37.14 -9.61 6.88
C GLY A 393 -38.51 -8.98 6.56
N ARG A 394 -39.03 -9.13 5.32
CA ARG A 394 -40.22 -8.39 4.84
C ARG A 394 -41.04 -9.21 3.85
N CYS A 395 -42.34 -9.31 4.10
CA CYS A 395 -43.30 -9.74 3.09
C CYS A 395 -43.73 -8.54 2.25
N MET A 396 -43.60 -8.64 0.92
CA MET A 396 -44.04 -7.61 -0.02
C MET A 396 -45.05 -8.20 -1.00
N PRO A 397 -46.09 -7.46 -1.42
CA PRO A 397 -46.98 -7.89 -2.49
C PRO A 397 -46.21 -8.15 -3.79
N ALA A 398 -46.69 -9.09 -4.62
CA ALA A 398 -46.03 -9.48 -5.87
C ALA A 398 -45.78 -8.28 -6.81
N ALA A 399 -46.73 -7.36 -6.92
CA ALA A 399 -46.57 -6.14 -7.73
C ALA A 399 -45.42 -5.25 -7.23
N THR A 400 -45.30 -5.08 -5.92
CA THR A 400 -44.20 -4.30 -5.29
C THR A 400 -42.85 -5.00 -5.50
N LYS A 401 -42.80 -6.33 -5.41
CA LYS A 401 -41.60 -7.13 -5.66
C LYS A 401 -41.12 -6.98 -7.11
N THR A 402 -42.03 -7.05 -8.08
CA THR A 402 -41.70 -6.85 -9.50
C THR A 402 -41.17 -5.45 -9.77
N HIS A 403 -41.81 -4.42 -9.21
CA HIS A 403 -41.36 -3.04 -9.36
C HIS A 403 -39.99 -2.82 -8.69
N LEU A 404 -39.80 -3.31 -7.46
CA LEU A 404 -38.53 -3.22 -6.75
C LEU A 404 -37.41 -3.90 -7.54
N ARG A 405 -37.67 -5.10 -8.08
CA ARG A 405 -36.71 -5.81 -8.93
C ARG A 405 -36.31 -4.98 -10.14
N ALA A 406 -37.26 -4.36 -10.84
CA ALA A 406 -36.95 -3.49 -11.97
C ALA A 406 -36.07 -2.29 -11.58
N LEU A 407 -36.32 -1.67 -10.42
CA LEU A 407 -35.49 -0.58 -9.89
C LEU A 407 -34.08 -1.06 -9.53
N VAL A 408 -33.97 -2.19 -8.83
CA VAL A 408 -32.68 -2.80 -8.46
C VAL A 408 -31.88 -3.13 -9.72
N THR A 409 -32.49 -3.78 -10.71
CA THR A 409 -31.83 -4.07 -12.00
C THR A 409 -31.33 -2.79 -12.68
N LYS A 410 -32.15 -1.73 -12.70
CA LYS A 410 -31.75 -0.44 -13.29
C LYS A 410 -30.54 0.17 -12.59
N VAL A 411 -30.52 0.18 -11.25
CA VAL A 411 -29.40 0.73 -10.47
C VAL A 411 -28.14 -0.07 -10.63
N LEU A 412 -28.24 -1.40 -10.54
CA LEU A 412 -27.09 -2.30 -10.68
C LEU A 412 -26.52 -2.24 -12.11
N SER A 413 -27.38 -2.18 -13.13
CA SER A 413 -26.97 -1.96 -14.52
C SER A 413 -26.24 -0.61 -14.66
N ALA A 414 -26.82 0.46 -14.11
CA ALA A 414 -26.18 1.78 -14.16
C ALA A 414 -24.83 1.82 -13.42
N GLY A 415 -24.69 1.06 -12.33
CA GLY A 415 -23.41 0.87 -11.63
C GLY A 415 -22.37 0.13 -12.48
N GLN A 416 -22.78 -0.95 -13.16
CA GLN A 416 -21.90 -1.68 -14.10
C GLN A 416 -21.52 -0.81 -15.32
N ASP A 417 -22.46 -0.05 -15.86
CA ASP A 417 -22.21 0.85 -16.99
C ASP A 417 -21.20 1.95 -16.63
N MET A 418 -21.28 2.47 -15.41
CA MET A 418 -20.32 3.44 -14.88
C MET A 418 -18.89 2.90 -14.89
N SER A 419 -18.73 1.65 -14.42
CA SER A 419 -17.44 0.96 -14.38
C SER A 419 -16.92 0.65 -15.78
N ARG A 420 -17.79 0.15 -16.69
CA ARG A 420 -17.42 -0.19 -18.07
C ARG A 420 -16.97 1.02 -18.90
N HIS A 421 -17.64 2.15 -18.75
CA HIS A 421 -17.35 3.36 -19.53
C HIS A 421 -16.33 4.29 -18.86
N SER A 422 -15.83 3.93 -17.68
CA SER A 422 -14.87 4.76 -16.92
C SER A 422 -15.35 6.22 -16.75
N ALA A 423 -16.66 6.41 -16.59
CA ALA A 423 -17.30 7.72 -16.63
C ALA A 423 -18.17 7.95 -15.40
N GLU A 424 -18.44 9.22 -15.08
CA GLU A 424 -19.34 9.54 -13.99
C GLU A 424 -20.76 8.95 -14.20
N PRO A 425 -21.48 8.62 -13.12
CA PRO A 425 -22.83 8.09 -13.20
C PRO A 425 -23.75 8.94 -14.08
N ARG A 426 -24.41 8.28 -15.05
CA ARG A 426 -25.50 8.87 -15.84
C ARG A 426 -26.82 8.90 -15.07
N GLU A 427 -27.03 7.88 -14.24
CA GLU A 427 -28.21 7.74 -13.40
C GLU A 427 -28.24 8.84 -12.30
N PRO A 428 -29.33 9.62 -12.18
CA PRO A 428 -29.38 10.78 -11.28
C PRO A 428 -29.14 10.47 -9.80
N VAL A 429 -29.66 9.36 -9.28
CA VAL A 429 -29.54 9.00 -7.87
C VAL A 429 -28.09 8.65 -7.54
N LEU A 430 -27.42 7.84 -8.35
CA LEU A 430 -26.00 7.50 -8.22
C LEU A 430 -25.12 8.75 -8.29
N ARG A 431 -25.39 9.66 -9.23
CA ARG A 431 -24.65 10.93 -9.36
C ARG A 431 -24.80 11.82 -8.14
N LEU A 432 -26.03 11.95 -7.64
CA LEU A 432 -26.32 12.71 -6.44
C LEU A 432 -25.60 12.12 -5.23
N LEU A 433 -25.67 10.79 -5.04
CA LEU A 433 -25.01 10.11 -3.92
C LEU A 433 -23.49 10.20 -4.00
N LEU A 434 -22.89 10.09 -5.19
CA LEU A 434 -21.45 10.27 -5.37
C LEU A 434 -21.01 11.70 -5.01
N THR A 435 -21.75 12.71 -5.47
CA THR A 435 -21.49 14.12 -5.14
C THR A 435 -21.57 14.35 -3.63
N ARG A 436 -22.59 13.78 -2.98
CA ARG A 436 -22.80 13.85 -1.52
C ARG A 436 -21.68 13.17 -0.74
N LEU A 437 -21.26 11.98 -1.18
CA LEU A 437 -20.15 11.23 -0.59
C LEU A 437 -18.84 12.02 -0.69
N ARG A 438 -18.48 12.48 -1.90
CA ARG A 438 -17.29 13.30 -2.13
C ARG A 438 -17.31 14.57 -1.28
N GLY A 439 -18.43 15.28 -1.24
CA GLY A 439 -18.60 16.49 -0.43
C GLY A 439 -18.43 16.23 1.08
N ASN A 440 -18.91 15.08 1.59
CA ASN A 440 -18.73 14.70 3.00
C ASN A 440 -17.25 14.42 3.33
N ILE A 441 -16.57 13.63 2.50
CA ILE A 441 -15.13 13.32 2.66
C ILE A 441 -14.31 14.61 2.58
N LEU A 442 -14.59 15.43 1.57
CA LEU A 442 -13.89 16.69 1.32
C LEU A 442 -14.04 17.69 2.46
N ALA A 443 -15.24 17.81 3.03
CA ALA A 443 -15.48 18.70 4.17
C ALA A 443 -14.63 18.31 5.40
N ARG A 444 -14.27 17.02 5.55
CA ARG A 444 -13.34 16.56 6.59
C ARG A 444 -11.89 16.90 6.23
N LEU A 445 -11.47 16.64 5.00
CA LEU A 445 -10.08 16.86 4.55
C LEU A 445 -9.70 18.35 4.43
N ALA A 446 -10.63 19.19 3.99
CA ALA A 446 -10.38 20.60 3.73
C ALA A 446 -10.47 21.51 4.97
N SER A 447 -10.76 20.94 6.15
CA SER A 447 -10.85 21.72 7.38
C SER A 447 -9.46 22.21 7.81
N GLY A 448 -9.33 23.53 7.97
CA GLY A 448 -8.04 24.20 8.08
C GLY A 448 -7.44 24.17 9.47
N SER A 449 -8.28 24.18 10.52
CA SER A 449 -7.84 24.09 11.91
C SER A 449 -8.18 22.74 12.56
N ALA A 450 -7.44 22.38 13.61
CA ALA A 450 -7.72 21.17 14.39
C ALA A 450 -9.14 21.19 15.00
N SER A 451 -9.61 22.35 15.44
CA SER A 451 -10.98 22.53 15.96
C SER A 451 -12.03 22.29 14.88
N GLU A 452 -11.81 22.80 13.66
CA GLU A 452 -12.68 22.55 12.52
C GLU A 452 -12.67 21.09 12.08
N LYS A 453 -11.50 20.43 12.10
CA LYS A 453 -11.36 18.98 11.85
C LYS A 453 -12.24 18.17 12.80
N VAL A 454 -12.17 18.47 14.10
CA VAL A 454 -12.98 17.80 15.13
C VAL A 454 -14.47 18.07 14.91
N LYS A 455 -14.86 19.33 14.64
CA LYS A 455 -16.26 19.69 14.36
C LYS A 455 -16.80 19.01 13.09
N ALA A 456 -15.99 18.96 12.03
CA ALA A 456 -16.33 18.30 10.79
C ALA A 456 -16.51 16.78 11.02
N ALA A 457 -15.61 16.15 11.78
CA ALA A 457 -15.74 14.74 12.15
C ALA A 457 -17.01 14.46 12.96
N ASN A 458 -17.32 15.27 13.98
CA ASN A 458 -18.50 15.10 14.83
C ASN A 458 -19.82 15.28 14.06
N THR A 459 -19.84 16.15 13.04
CA THR A 459 -21.05 16.39 12.23
C THR A 459 -21.11 15.56 10.95
N ALA A 460 -20.04 14.84 10.58
CA ALA A 460 -19.97 14.09 9.34
C ALA A 460 -21.00 12.96 9.28
N GLY A 461 -21.19 12.23 10.40
CA GLY A 461 -22.14 11.12 10.47
C GLY A 461 -23.60 11.57 10.34
N SER A 462 -23.98 12.66 11.03
CA SER A 462 -25.34 13.22 10.93
C SER A 462 -25.61 13.83 9.55
N LYS A 463 -24.62 14.50 8.96
CA LYS A 463 -24.70 14.95 7.56
C LYS A 463 -24.87 13.78 6.61
N LEU A 464 -24.05 12.74 6.71
CA LEU A 464 -24.16 11.56 5.85
C LEU A 464 -25.52 10.85 5.99
N ALA A 465 -26.05 10.79 7.21
CA ALA A 465 -27.39 10.27 7.48
C ALA A 465 -28.48 11.13 6.82
N SER A 466 -28.39 12.46 6.90
CA SER A 466 -29.32 13.37 6.20
C SER A 466 -29.27 13.25 4.67
N LEU A 467 -28.14 12.75 4.14
CA LEU A 467 -27.89 12.56 2.71
C LEU A 467 -28.36 11.18 2.19
N GLY A 468 -28.92 10.33 3.06
CA GLY A 468 -29.44 9.01 2.71
C GLY A 468 -28.40 7.89 2.71
N LEU A 469 -27.25 8.09 3.38
CA LEU A 469 -26.14 7.13 3.46
C LEU A 469 -25.80 6.77 4.92
N SER A 470 -26.82 6.74 5.79
CA SER A 470 -26.69 6.53 7.24
C SER A 470 -26.04 5.21 7.63
N GLU A 471 -26.12 4.21 6.75
CA GLU A 471 -25.63 2.85 6.94
C GLU A 471 -24.11 2.73 6.76
N PHE A 472 -23.49 3.72 6.10
CA PHE A 472 -22.08 3.67 5.70
C PHE A 472 -21.17 4.60 6.48
N VAL A 473 -21.63 5.18 7.60
CA VAL A 473 -20.89 6.17 8.39
C VAL A 473 -19.49 5.66 8.77
N GLU A 474 -19.37 4.42 9.22
CA GLU A 474 -18.07 3.83 9.61
C GLU A 474 -17.15 3.62 8.41
N LYS A 475 -17.66 3.07 7.30
CA LYS A 475 -16.87 2.86 6.07
C LYS A 475 -16.37 4.19 5.48
N VAL A 476 -17.24 5.20 5.41
CA VAL A 476 -16.88 6.56 4.93
C VAL A 476 -15.91 7.23 5.90
N ARG A 477 -16.03 6.96 7.22
CA ARG A 477 -15.07 7.43 8.21
C ARG A 477 -13.69 6.87 7.94
N HIS A 478 -13.56 5.56 7.79
CA HIS A 478 -12.29 4.89 7.48
C HIS A 478 -11.67 5.39 6.17
N MET A 479 -12.47 5.57 5.12
CA MET A 479 -11.99 6.14 3.85
C MET A 479 -11.40 7.54 4.07
N SER A 480 -12.10 8.42 4.80
CA SER A 480 -11.61 9.78 5.04
C SER A 480 -10.34 9.79 5.90
N ASP A 481 -10.27 8.94 6.92
CA ASP A 481 -9.12 8.84 7.83
C ASP A 481 -7.88 8.32 7.06
N LEU A 482 -8.08 7.38 6.14
CA LEU A 482 -7.05 6.91 5.22
C LEU A 482 -6.56 8.03 4.30
N LEU A 483 -7.46 8.79 3.69
CA LEU A 483 -7.11 9.92 2.82
C LEU A 483 -6.36 11.03 3.60
N ASP A 484 -6.70 11.29 4.86
CA ASP A 484 -5.97 12.28 5.68
C ASP A 484 -4.54 11.79 5.97
N LYS A 485 -4.34 10.49 6.25
CA LYS A 485 -3.01 9.89 6.44
C LYS A 485 -2.17 9.94 5.16
N VAL A 486 -2.71 9.45 4.04
CA VAL A 486 -2.02 9.49 2.73
C VAL A 486 -1.70 10.93 2.37
N GLY A 487 -2.66 11.84 2.51
CA GLY A 487 -2.48 13.25 2.20
C GLY A 487 -1.51 13.98 3.14
N ALA A 488 -1.26 13.46 4.35
CA ALA A 488 -0.23 13.99 5.24
C ALA A 488 1.17 13.52 4.82
N VAL A 489 1.34 12.22 4.52
CA VAL A 489 2.61 11.64 4.06
C VAL A 489 3.01 12.23 2.71
N ASP A 490 2.10 12.28 1.75
CA ASP A 490 2.36 12.85 0.42
C ASP A 490 2.77 14.32 0.51
N ARG A 491 2.06 15.16 1.27
CA ARG A 491 2.46 16.58 1.42
C ARG A 491 3.81 16.72 2.13
N ALA A 492 4.10 15.88 3.12
CA ALA A 492 5.39 15.93 3.81
C ALA A 492 6.57 15.68 2.87
N ALA A 493 6.43 14.77 1.91
CA ALA A 493 7.47 14.44 0.93
C ALA A 493 7.43 15.33 -0.34
N HIS A 494 6.24 15.61 -0.86
CA HIS A 494 6.02 16.11 -2.21
C HIS A 494 5.51 17.56 -2.28
N SER A 495 5.35 18.27 -1.16
CA SER A 495 4.91 19.68 -1.16
C SER A 495 5.63 20.57 -2.18
N PRO A 496 6.98 20.55 -2.32
CA PRO A 496 7.67 21.39 -3.31
C PRO A 496 7.29 21.07 -4.76
N TRP A 497 6.94 19.82 -5.05
CA TRP A 497 6.50 19.39 -6.37
C TRP A 497 5.07 19.83 -6.65
N TRP A 498 4.18 19.73 -5.66
CA TRP A 498 2.82 20.27 -5.78
C TRP A 498 2.80 21.79 -5.92
N ASP A 499 3.67 22.52 -5.22
CA ASP A 499 3.81 23.97 -5.36
C ASP A 499 4.27 24.35 -6.79
N ALA A 500 5.18 23.56 -7.37
CA ALA A 500 5.64 23.75 -8.74
C ALA A 500 4.53 23.46 -9.77
N VAL A 501 3.74 22.40 -9.58
CA VAL A 501 2.56 22.09 -10.40
C VAL A 501 1.53 23.22 -10.30
N ALA A 502 1.24 23.68 -9.08
CA ALA A 502 0.28 24.76 -8.84
C ALA A 502 0.70 26.06 -9.55
N THR A 503 1.99 26.43 -9.42
CA THR A 503 2.55 27.62 -10.07
C THR A 503 2.45 27.52 -11.59
N LYS A 504 2.80 26.37 -12.17
CA LYS A 504 2.73 26.16 -13.62
C LYS A 504 1.30 26.26 -14.15
N VAL A 505 0.34 25.59 -13.51
CA VAL A 505 -1.08 25.65 -13.89
C VAL A 505 -1.63 27.07 -13.76
N GLN A 506 -1.15 27.86 -12.80
CA GLN A 506 -1.54 29.26 -12.66
C GLN A 506 -0.95 30.16 -13.75
N GLN A 507 0.29 29.92 -14.17
CA GLN A 507 0.94 30.67 -15.25
C GLN A 507 0.28 30.42 -16.61
N GLU A 508 -0.03 29.16 -16.93
CA GLU A 508 -0.67 28.78 -18.20
C GLU A 508 -2.08 29.36 -18.37
N GLU A 509 -2.79 29.67 -17.28
CA GLU A 509 -4.10 30.34 -17.35
C GLU A 509 -3.98 31.87 -17.51
N LEU A 510 -2.86 32.45 -17.11
CA LEU A 510 -2.59 33.89 -17.26
C LEU A 510 -2.07 34.24 -18.66
N GLU A 511 -1.48 33.26 -19.36
CA GLU A 511 -1.12 33.39 -20.77
C GLU A 511 -2.36 33.13 -21.64
N PRO A 512 -2.85 34.11 -22.44
CA PRO A 512 -3.95 33.87 -23.36
C PRO A 512 -3.55 32.80 -24.40
N PRO A 513 -4.50 31.99 -24.92
CA PRO A 513 -4.17 30.98 -25.92
C PRO A 513 -3.51 31.69 -27.11
N ALA A 514 -2.27 31.29 -27.41
CA ALA A 514 -1.59 31.73 -28.62
C ALA A 514 -2.52 31.43 -29.79
N GLN A 515 -3.02 32.49 -30.44
CA GLN A 515 -3.76 32.38 -31.69
C GLN A 515 -2.86 31.66 -32.68
N GLN A 516 -3.14 30.38 -32.92
CA GLN A 516 -2.57 29.66 -34.06
C GLN A 516 -3.25 30.25 -35.30
N SER A 517 -2.57 31.23 -35.89
CA SER A 517 -2.83 31.78 -37.22
C SER A 517 -2.52 30.77 -38.32
#